data_AF-A0A1V9FKA2-F1
#
_entry.id   AF-A0A1V9FKA2-F1
#
_cell.length_a   1.000
_cell.length_b   1.000
_cell.length_c   1.000
_cell.angle_alpha   90.00
_cell.angle_beta   90.00
_cell.angle_gamma   90.00
#
_symmetry.space_group_name_H-M   'P 1'
#
loop_
_entity.id
_entity.type
_entity.pdbx_description
1 polymer ?
#
loop_
_entity_poly.entity_id
_entity_poly.type
_entity_poly.pdbx_seq_one_letter_code
_entity_poly.pdbx_strand_id
1 'polypeptide(L)'
;MNKDYIEKYNEFNNYGDNSPNEVLQERGREFESLINEIMYSEGVLLNKSYHTIDNKSEQIDGAIEINGRVFLIEVKWVNSNIAASELYSFIGKVENKFHGTLGVFISRHKLSQNFINALNKGRRQSVIIIHGDDLDDLFTLEGPTFSEYISYCQKTLSYDNRTHVPVREYIEINNSKDTLPGKIEQYNREDIIVFLKQFIFNNVIVNAGEIMLELDKKSAAFQDNLIDYVLSNYLKLYQYAIKEKQYYTLSNLRQFLEIVTPSQSYCQSKAPDYYSEILPKQIKRLETVTVHNWFSKYYQDLDLAIRLEFEKFLITTFDNEFGTWDTENQLTYVIEELWNKLQAQTKEQLIKFYLDIFISKERLEKFAQKAFASWLINENQVSKTIMENWLSEKIIKAKGAYEGLNLEDLSVTVATTYNRLSKPIGFYTVSDWLAFIRQKVLE
;
A
#
# COMPACT_ATOMS: atom_id res chain seq x y z
N MET A 1 12.84 -11.45 -11.17
CA MET A 1 13.34 -11.75 -12.53
C MET A 1 12.43 -12.78 -13.23
N ASN A 2 12.32 -12.83 -14.57
CA ASN A 2 11.64 -13.92 -15.29
C ASN A 2 12.50 -15.20 -15.24
N LYS A 3 11.88 -16.37 -15.05
CA LYS A 3 12.56 -17.68 -15.01
C LYS A 3 13.35 -17.95 -16.29
N ASP A 4 12.81 -17.61 -17.45
CA ASP A 4 13.50 -17.80 -18.74
C ASP A 4 14.82 -17.00 -18.81
N TYR A 5 14.88 -15.82 -18.18
CA TYR A 5 16.11 -15.01 -18.14
C TYR A 5 17.16 -15.60 -17.20
N ILE A 6 16.73 -16.21 -16.10
CA ILE A 6 17.61 -16.91 -15.17
C ILE A 6 18.17 -18.18 -15.84
N GLU A 7 17.33 -18.92 -16.56
CA GLU A 7 17.75 -20.10 -17.31
C GLU A 7 18.78 -19.72 -18.39
N LYS A 8 18.52 -18.70 -19.21
CA LYS A 8 19.51 -18.16 -20.17
C LYS A 8 20.83 -17.73 -19.49
N TYR A 9 20.75 -17.02 -18.36
CA TYR A 9 21.95 -16.60 -17.62
C TYR A 9 22.76 -17.81 -17.10
N ASN A 10 22.08 -18.84 -16.61
CA ASN A 10 22.72 -20.08 -16.17
C ASN A 10 23.34 -20.88 -17.32
N GLU A 11 22.71 -20.87 -18.50
CA GLU A 11 23.28 -21.46 -19.71
C GLU A 11 24.61 -20.79 -20.08
N PHE A 12 24.72 -19.46 -19.98
CA PHE A 12 25.98 -18.75 -20.24
C PHE A 12 27.10 -19.13 -19.26
N ASN A 13 26.75 -19.48 -18.02
CA ASN A 13 27.69 -19.94 -17.00
C ASN A 13 28.22 -21.37 -17.28
N ASN A 14 27.60 -22.15 -18.16
CA ASN A 14 28.08 -23.49 -18.53
C ASN A 14 29.31 -23.46 -19.45
N TYR A 15 29.58 -22.33 -20.10
CA TYR A 15 30.78 -22.14 -20.91
C TYR A 15 31.96 -21.76 -20.01
N GLY A 16 33.00 -22.60 -19.94
CA GLY A 16 34.22 -22.26 -19.21
C GLY A 16 35.00 -21.13 -19.87
N ASP A 17 35.78 -20.37 -19.09
CA ASP A 17 36.58 -19.24 -19.59
C ASP A 17 37.72 -19.64 -20.56
N ASN A 18 37.97 -20.95 -20.71
CA ASN A 18 38.92 -21.52 -21.66
C ASN A 18 38.26 -21.96 -22.99
N SER A 19 36.99 -21.61 -23.22
CA SER A 19 36.27 -21.92 -24.47
C SER A 19 36.91 -21.19 -25.67
N PRO A 20 36.71 -21.67 -26.91
CA PRO A 20 37.20 -20.97 -28.10
C PRO A 20 36.74 -19.51 -28.17
N ASN A 21 37.58 -18.62 -28.69
CA ASN A 21 37.31 -17.18 -28.73
C ASN A 21 35.97 -16.83 -29.39
N GLU A 22 35.55 -17.55 -30.43
CA GLU A 22 34.26 -17.33 -31.09
C GLU A 22 33.08 -17.56 -30.15
N VAL A 23 33.13 -18.62 -29.33
CA VAL A 23 32.13 -18.96 -28.31
C VAL A 23 32.09 -17.90 -27.20
N LEU A 24 33.27 -17.43 -26.77
CA LEU A 24 33.36 -16.38 -25.75
C LEU A 24 32.78 -15.04 -26.24
N GLN A 25 33.02 -14.69 -27.52
CA GLN A 25 32.47 -13.49 -28.14
C GLN A 25 30.96 -13.59 -28.33
N GLU A 26 30.47 -14.74 -28.79
CA GLU A 26 29.04 -15.00 -28.95
C GLU A 26 28.30 -14.90 -27.61
N ARG A 27 28.81 -15.57 -26.56
CA ARG A 27 28.29 -15.46 -25.20
C ARG A 27 28.23 -14.01 -24.71
N GLY A 28 29.26 -13.21 -24.99
CA GLY A 28 29.26 -11.79 -24.64
C GLY A 28 28.11 -11.01 -25.29
N ARG A 29 27.86 -11.25 -26.60
CA ARG A 29 26.75 -10.63 -27.34
C ARG A 29 25.39 -11.12 -26.86
N GLU A 30 25.26 -12.41 -26.54
CA GLU A 30 24.02 -12.97 -26.01
C GLU A 30 23.71 -12.40 -24.62
N PHE A 31 24.72 -12.21 -23.78
CA PHE A 31 24.54 -11.56 -22.48
C PHE A 31 24.15 -10.09 -22.62
N GLU A 32 24.74 -9.35 -23.55
CA GLU A 32 24.31 -7.99 -23.89
C GLU A 32 22.84 -7.95 -24.34
N SER A 33 22.43 -8.91 -25.18
CA SER A 33 21.03 -9.04 -25.60
C SER A 33 20.11 -9.34 -24.42
N LEU A 34 20.50 -10.24 -23.52
CA LEU A 34 19.74 -10.61 -22.33
C LEU A 34 19.52 -9.39 -21.41
N ILE A 35 20.57 -8.59 -21.17
CA ILE A 35 20.43 -7.36 -20.38
C ILE A 35 19.46 -6.39 -21.05
N ASN A 36 19.55 -6.19 -22.37
CA ASN A 36 18.61 -5.36 -23.11
C ASN A 36 17.16 -5.88 -23.06
N GLU A 37 16.95 -7.20 -23.13
CA GLU A 37 15.64 -7.85 -22.96
C GLU A 37 15.06 -7.60 -21.56
N ILE A 38 15.90 -7.70 -20.52
CA ILE A 38 15.51 -7.42 -19.13
C ILE A 38 15.09 -5.95 -18.99
N MET A 39 15.92 -5.00 -19.44
CA MET A 39 15.61 -3.56 -19.38
C MET A 39 14.34 -3.20 -20.15
N TYR A 40 14.09 -3.86 -21.28
CA TYR A 40 12.85 -3.72 -22.04
C TYR A 40 11.65 -4.22 -21.24
N SER A 41 11.75 -5.39 -20.61
CA SER A 41 10.68 -5.96 -19.78
C SER A 41 10.41 -5.16 -18.51
N GLU A 42 11.42 -4.46 -17.98
CA GLU A 42 11.29 -3.53 -16.86
C GLU A 42 10.71 -2.16 -17.29
N GLY A 43 10.51 -1.94 -18.60
CA GLY A 43 9.94 -0.70 -19.13
C GLY A 43 10.88 0.50 -19.09
N VAL A 44 12.18 0.29 -18.91
CA VAL A 44 13.20 1.35 -18.78
C VAL A 44 14.09 1.51 -20.01
N LEU A 45 14.03 0.60 -20.98
CA LEU A 45 14.86 0.66 -22.17
C LEU A 45 14.46 1.81 -23.11
N LEU A 46 15.41 2.72 -23.38
CA LEU A 46 15.27 3.74 -24.42
C LEU A 46 15.74 3.21 -25.78
N ASN A 47 16.98 2.71 -25.83
CA ASN A 47 17.62 2.20 -27.04
C ASN A 47 18.43 0.94 -26.73
N LYS A 48 18.33 -0.08 -27.60
CA LYS A 48 19.27 -1.21 -27.66
C LYS A 48 20.64 -0.76 -28.20
N SER A 49 21.61 -1.67 -28.23
CA SER A 49 22.94 -1.45 -28.82
C SER A 49 22.93 -0.60 -30.09
N TYR A 50 23.68 0.49 -30.10
CA TYR A 50 23.69 1.46 -31.19
C TYR A 50 25.05 2.15 -31.36
N HIS A 51 25.28 2.67 -32.57
CA HIS A 51 26.36 3.61 -32.84
C HIS A 51 25.82 5.04 -32.81
N THR A 52 26.64 5.98 -32.32
CA THR A 52 26.31 7.42 -32.42
C THR A 52 26.15 7.86 -33.88
N ILE A 53 25.41 8.96 -34.10
CA ILE A 53 24.89 9.45 -35.40
C ILE A 53 25.95 9.53 -36.51
N ASP A 54 27.22 9.69 -36.15
CA ASP A 54 28.37 9.76 -37.06
C ASP A 54 28.80 8.39 -37.63
N ASN A 55 28.18 7.27 -37.21
CA ASN A 55 28.43 5.88 -37.66
C ASN A 55 29.91 5.44 -37.65
N LYS A 56 30.78 6.14 -36.90
CA LYS A 56 32.25 5.91 -36.93
C LYS A 56 32.96 6.00 -35.57
N SER A 57 32.34 6.48 -34.50
CA SER A 57 33.10 6.98 -33.34
C SER A 57 32.87 6.24 -32.01
N GLU A 58 31.68 5.69 -31.73
CA GLU A 58 31.41 5.11 -30.41
C GLU A 58 30.26 4.08 -30.44
N GLN A 59 30.49 2.85 -29.97
CA GLN A 59 29.45 1.85 -29.70
C GLN A 59 28.94 2.01 -28.26
N ILE A 60 27.62 2.02 -28.08
CA ILE A 60 26.93 1.99 -26.79
C ILE A 60 26.06 0.73 -26.75
N ASP A 61 26.21 -0.08 -25.71
CA ASP A 61 25.55 -1.39 -25.61
C ASP A 61 24.05 -1.27 -25.25
N GLY A 62 23.67 -0.15 -24.62
CA GLY A 62 22.28 0.22 -24.38
C GLY A 62 22.11 1.58 -23.73
N ALA A 63 20.88 2.10 -23.75
CA ALA A 63 20.50 3.29 -22.99
C ALA A 63 19.15 3.08 -22.32
N ILE A 64 19.05 3.47 -21.05
CA ILE A 64 17.83 3.32 -20.23
C ILE A 64 17.46 4.63 -19.55
N GLU A 65 16.19 4.79 -19.19
CA GLU A 65 15.68 5.89 -18.37
C GLU A 65 15.11 5.37 -17.05
N ILE A 66 15.63 5.87 -15.93
CA ILE A 66 15.13 5.57 -14.59
C ILE A 66 14.92 6.89 -13.85
N ASN A 67 13.72 7.10 -13.33
CA ASN A 67 13.36 8.29 -12.54
C ASN A 67 13.72 9.63 -13.23
N GLY A 68 13.52 9.73 -14.54
CA GLY A 68 13.83 10.95 -15.32
C GLY A 68 15.32 11.19 -15.56
N ARG A 69 16.19 10.19 -15.33
CA ARG A 69 17.62 10.24 -15.67
C ARG A 69 17.98 9.18 -16.70
N VAL A 70 18.82 9.56 -17.65
CA VAL A 70 19.35 8.66 -18.68
C VAL A 70 20.64 8.01 -18.19
N PHE A 71 20.72 6.69 -18.38
CA PHE A 71 21.90 5.88 -18.12
C PHE A 71 22.37 5.20 -19.40
N LEU A 72 23.65 5.32 -19.74
CA LEU A 72 24.28 4.47 -20.75
C LEU A 72 24.69 3.15 -20.10
N ILE A 73 24.56 2.05 -20.84
CA ILE A 73 24.93 0.71 -20.39
C ILE A 73 26.17 0.26 -21.17
N GLU A 74 27.12 -0.34 -20.44
CA GLU A 74 28.22 -1.12 -21.00
C GLU A 74 28.25 -2.49 -20.32
N VAL A 75 28.28 -3.56 -21.11
CA VAL A 75 28.19 -4.94 -20.63
C VAL A 75 29.46 -5.71 -20.99
N LYS A 76 30.04 -6.42 -20.02
CA LYS A 76 31.24 -7.24 -20.22
C LYS A 76 31.08 -8.63 -19.63
N TRP A 77 31.34 -9.64 -20.46
CA TRP A 77 31.55 -11.03 -20.04
C TRP A 77 32.96 -11.47 -20.44
N VAL A 78 33.95 -10.84 -19.82
CA VAL A 78 35.39 -11.12 -20.02
C VAL A 78 36.08 -11.34 -18.69
N ASN A 79 37.23 -12.00 -18.72
CA ASN A 79 37.97 -12.42 -17.53
C ASN A 79 38.31 -11.24 -16.59
N SER A 80 38.54 -11.51 -15.30
CA SER A 80 38.60 -10.53 -14.21
C SER A 80 39.70 -9.45 -14.33
N ASN A 81 40.68 -9.64 -15.21
CA ASN A 81 41.78 -8.71 -15.46
C ASN A 81 41.43 -7.64 -16.52
N ILE A 82 40.32 -6.93 -16.33
CA ILE A 82 39.94 -5.80 -17.21
C ILE A 82 40.88 -4.61 -16.96
N ALA A 83 41.46 -4.07 -18.03
CA ALA A 83 42.32 -2.89 -17.95
C ALA A 83 41.51 -1.64 -17.57
N ALA A 84 42.05 -0.78 -16.70
CA ALA A 84 41.40 0.48 -16.30
C ALA A 84 41.09 1.42 -17.49
N SER A 85 41.80 1.26 -18.62
CA SER A 85 41.52 1.97 -19.87
C SER A 85 40.11 1.73 -20.39
N GLU A 86 39.53 0.54 -20.19
CA GLU A 86 38.15 0.23 -20.58
C GLU A 86 37.15 1.07 -19.80
N LEU A 87 37.34 1.20 -18.48
CA LEU A 87 36.51 2.05 -17.64
C LEU A 87 36.67 3.53 -18.02
N TYR A 88 37.89 3.99 -18.27
CA TYR A 88 38.12 5.37 -18.69
C TYR A 88 37.52 5.69 -20.06
N SER A 89 37.56 4.73 -20.98
CA SER A 89 36.88 4.83 -22.27
C SER A 89 35.38 5.04 -22.04
N PHE A 90 34.75 4.17 -21.25
CA PHE A 90 33.32 4.27 -20.93
C PHE A 90 32.94 5.55 -20.17
N ILE A 91 33.75 5.98 -19.19
CA ILE A 91 33.53 7.28 -18.52
C ILE A 91 33.56 8.42 -19.53
N GLY A 92 34.52 8.42 -20.47
CA GLY A 92 34.57 9.40 -21.56
C GLY A 92 33.31 9.38 -22.41
N LYS A 93 32.78 8.20 -22.73
CA LYS A 93 31.50 8.03 -23.44
C LYS A 93 30.34 8.74 -22.73
N VAL A 94 30.24 8.56 -21.42
CA VAL A 94 29.21 9.16 -20.55
C VAL A 94 29.38 10.67 -20.42
N GLU A 95 30.61 11.14 -20.15
CA GLU A 95 30.92 12.57 -19.98
C GLU A 95 30.73 13.39 -21.27
N ASN A 96 30.85 12.74 -22.44
CA ASN A 96 30.58 13.35 -23.74
C ASN A 96 29.07 13.52 -24.05
N LYS A 97 28.15 13.03 -23.22
CA LYS A 97 26.70 13.19 -23.40
C LYS A 97 26.17 14.42 -22.65
N PHE A 98 24.88 14.69 -22.82
CA PHE A 98 24.22 15.83 -22.17
C PHE A 98 24.38 15.78 -20.64
N HIS A 99 24.53 16.96 -20.03
CA HIS A 99 24.74 17.09 -18.60
C HIS A 99 23.68 16.31 -17.80
N GLY A 100 24.14 15.48 -16.86
CA GLY A 100 23.27 14.64 -16.03
C GLY A 100 23.08 13.21 -16.54
N THR A 101 23.63 12.87 -17.71
CA THR A 101 23.75 11.47 -18.16
C THR A 101 24.70 10.71 -17.24
N LEU A 102 24.31 9.51 -16.82
CA LEU A 102 25.11 8.60 -16.00
C LEU A 102 25.44 7.32 -16.77
N GLY A 103 26.31 6.49 -16.22
CA GLY A 103 26.63 5.17 -16.78
C GLY A 103 26.36 4.03 -15.80
N VAL A 104 26.11 2.84 -16.34
CA VAL A 104 26.10 1.58 -15.61
C VAL A 104 27.05 0.61 -16.33
N PHE A 105 28.07 0.15 -15.62
CA PHE A 105 29.04 -0.81 -16.11
C PHE A 105 28.75 -2.17 -15.48
N ILE A 106 28.39 -3.14 -16.30
CA ILE A 106 27.95 -4.48 -15.87
C ILE A 106 29.02 -5.50 -16.27
N SER A 107 29.59 -6.22 -15.30
CA SER A 107 30.63 -7.23 -15.55
C SER A 107 30.29 -8.56 -14.91
N ARG A 108 30.25 -9.65 -15.70
CA ARG A 108 30.03 -11.00 -15.13
C ARG A 108 31.02 -11.33 -14.02
N HIS A 109 32.30 -11.07 -14.26
CA HIS A 109 33.36 -11.41 -13.32
C HIS A 109 33.60 -10.29 -12.32
N LYS A 110 34.09 -10.67 -11.14
CA LYS A 110 34.47 -9.73 -10.10
C LYS A 110 35.62 -8.83 -10.56
N LEU A 111 35.42 -7.51 -10.46
CA LEU A 111 36.42 -6.51 -10.82
C LEU A 111 37.39 -6.28 -9.67
N SER A 112 38.64 -5.93 -10.02
CA SER A 112 39.66 -5.62 -9.00
C SER A 112 39.36 -4.31 -8.28
N GLN A 113 39.79 -4.18 -7.02
CA GLN A 113 39.64 -2.93 -6.27
C GLN A 113 40.34 -1.75 -6.96
N ASN A 114 41.46 -2.01 -7.65
CA ASN A 114 42.17 -0.99 -8.43
C ASN A 114 41.32 -0.46 -9.59
N PHE A 115 40.53 -1.32 -10.24
CA PHE A 115 39.59 -0.93 -11.29
C PHE A 115 38.45 -0.09 -10.71
N ILE A 116 37.84 -0.52 -9.60
CA ILE A 116 36.74 0.21 -8.94
C ILE A 116 37.21 1.58 -8.43
N ASN A 117 38.39 1.65 -7.81
CA ASN A 117 38.97 2.91 -7.32
C ASN A 117 39.34 3.89 -8.44
N ALA A 118 39.40 3.44 -9.71
CA ALA A 118 39.64 4.33 -10.84
C ALA A 118 38.44 5.24 -11.15
N LEU A 119 37.23 4.92 -10.66
CA LEU A 119 35.98 5.68 -10.87
C LEU A 119 36.06 7.13 -10.40
N ASN A 120 36.70 7.40 -9.26
CA ASN A 120 36.67 8.69 -8.59
C ASN A 120 38.07 9.30 -8.37
N LYS A 121 39.10 8.75 -9.03
CA LYS A 121 40.49 9.24 -8.92
C LYS A 121 40.65 10.59 -9.63
N GLY A 122 40.29 11.67 -8.93
CA GLY A 122 40.35 13.06 -9.42
C GLY A 122 39.16 13.49 -10.28
N ARG A 123 38.05 12.74 -10.27
CA ARG A 123 36.84 12.99 -11.07
C ARG A 123 35.58 12.78 -10.24
N ARG A 124 34.49 13.41 -10.66
CA ARG A 124 33.15 13.14 -10.11
C ARG A 124 32.72 11.76 -10.59
N GLN A 125 32.21 10.92 -9.68
CA GLN A 125 31.67 9.63 -10.05
C GLN A 125 30.40 9.80 -10.90
N SER A 126 30.42 9.25 -12.11
CA SER A 126 29.32 9.28 -13.09
C SER A 126 28.84 7.88 -13.48
N VAL A 127 29.50 6.82 -12.97
CA VAL A 127 29.25 5.42 -13.33
C VAL A 127 28.94 4.58 -12.09
N ILE A 128 27.90 3.75 -12.20
CA ILE A 128 27.55 2.67 -11.27
C ILE A 128 28.20 1.38 -11.78
N ILE A 129 28.77 0.57 -10.89
CA ILE A 129 29.34 -0.74 -11.24
C ILE A 129 28.45 -1.84 -10.66
N ILE A 130 28.13 -2.83 -11.48
CA ILE A 130 27.46 -4.09 -11.09
C ILE A 130 28.39 -5.22 -11.51
N HIS A 131 28.88 -6.03 -10.57
CA HIS A 131 29.88 -7.04 -10.94
C HIS A 131 29.91 -8.31 -10.08
N GLY A 132 30.34 -9.42 -10.68
CA GLY A 132 30.56 -10.67 -9.95
C GLY A 132 29.29 -11.14 -9.24
N ASP A 133 29.40 -11.34 -7.92
CA ASP A 133 28.32 -11.83 -7.06
C ASP A 133 27.07 -10.92 -7.11
N ASP A 134 27.20 -9.63 -7.45
CA ASP A 134 26.05 -8.73 -7.65
C ASP A 134 25.09 -9.26 -8.72
N LEU A 135 25.64 -9.82 -9.81
CA LEU A 135 24.81 -10.40 -10.87
C LEU A 135 24.16 -11.69 -10.41
N ASP A 136 24.86 -12.51 -9.64
CA ASP A 136 24.29 -13.74 -9.09
C ASP A 136 23.14 -13.41 -8.13
N ASP A 137 23.22 -12.33 -7.35
CA ASP A 137 22.13 -11.84 -6.50
C ASP A 137 20.95 -11.22 -7.31
N LEU A 138 21.23 -10.55 -8.45
CA LEU A 138 20.22 -9.98 -9.36
C LEU A 138 19.50 -11.05 -10.20
N PHE A 139 20.21 -12.10 -10.63
CA PHE A 139 19.68 -13.21 -11.43
C PHE A 139 19.02 -14.30 -10.56
N THR A 140 18.21 -13.87 -9.61
CA THR A 140 17.38 -14.74 -8.77
C THR A 140 15.90 -14.41 -8.96
N LEU A 141 15.03 -15.36 -8.61
CA LEU A 141 13.58 -15.13 -8.66
C LEU A 141 13.14 -14.04 -7.65
N GLU A 142 13.78 -14.04 -6.47
CA GLU A 142 13.48 -13.16 -5.34
C GLU A 142 14.35 -11.88 -5.27
N GLY A 143 15.34 -11.75 -6.15
CA GLY A 143 16.24 -10.61 -6.21
C GLY A 143 15.58 -9.34 -6.77
N PRO A 144 16.17 -8.16 -6.52
CA PRO A 144 15.68 -6.92 -7.08
C PRO A 144 15.69 -6.90 -8.61
N THR A 145 14.84 -6.04 -9.18
CA THR A 145 14.98 -5.65 -10.58
C THR A 145 16.24 -4.81 -10.78
N PHE A 146 16.78 -4.77 -12.01
CA PHE A 146 17.93 -3.93 -12.32
C PHE A 146 17.62 -2.46 -12.07
N SER A 147 16.45 -2.00 -12.50
CA SER A 147 16.00 -0.61 -12.34
C SER A 147 15.86 -0.18 -10.87
N GLU A 148 15.33 -1.04 -10.00
CA GLU A 148 15.24 -0.77 -8.56
C GLU A 148 16.62 -0.63 -7.92
N TYR A 149 17.52 -1.55 -8.21
CA TYR A 149 18.88 -1.53 -7.68
C TYR A 149 19.69 -0.34 -8.23
N ILE A 150 19.62 -0.07 -9.54
CA ILE A 150 20.28 1.10 -10.16
C ILE A 150 19.77 2.41 -9.56
N SER A 151 18.45 2.54 -9.36
CA SER A 151 17.83 3.68 -8.68
C SER A 151 18.36 3.85 -7.25
N TYR A 152 18.50 2.74 -6.51
CA TYR A 152 19.07 2.75 -5.18
C TYR A 152 20.55 3.18 -5.18
N CYS A 153 21.37 2.60 -6.06
CA CYS A 153 22.77 2.99 -6.24
C CYS A 153 22.89 4.48 -6.57
N GLN A 154 22.11 4.98 -7.54
CA GLN A 154 22.08 6.40 -7.88
C GLN A 154 21.81 7.26 -6.64
N LYS A 155 20.82 6.89 -5.83
CA LYS A 155 20.46 7.63 -4.62
C LYS A 155 21.59 7.59 -3.59
N THR A 156 22.07 6.41 -3.22
CA THR A 156 23.09 6.20 -2.19
C THR A 156 24.42 6.84 -2.58
N LEU A 157 24.91 6.59 -3.79
CA LEU A 157 26.16 7.16 -4.31
C LEU A 157 26.10 8.68 -4.49
N SER A 158 24.91 9.29 -4.50
CA SER A 158 24.77 10.75 -4.60
C SER A 158 25.04 11.49 -3.29
N TYR A 159 24.90 10.83 -2.14
CA TYR A 159 25.16 11.43 -0.82
C TYR A 159 26.21 10.70 0.02
N ASP A 160 26.58 9.49 -0.38
CA ASP A 160 27.59 8.68 0.28
C ASP A 160 28.87 8.65 -0.58
N ASN A 161 30.04 8.77 0.04
CA ASN A 161 31.34 8.84 -0.65
C ASN A 161 31.87 7.43 -0.97
N ARG A 162 31.03 6.60 -1.58
CA ARG A 162 31.34 5.20 -1.94
C ARG A 162 31.48 5.05 -3.44
N THR A 163 32.28 4.08 -3.87
CA THR A 163 32.49 3.75 -5.29
C THR A 163 31.65 2.59 -5.78
N HIS A 164 31.18 1.74 -4.86
CA HIS A 164 30.36 0.56 -5.13
C HIS A 164 29.42 0.27 -3.94
N VAL A 165 28.24 -0.24 -4.25
CA VAL A 165 27.20 -0.64 -3.29
C VAL A 165 26.77 -2.06 -3.65
N PRO A 166 27.11 -3.10 -2.88
CA PRO A 166 26.76 -4.48 -3.22
C PRO A 166 25.24 -4.69 -3.32
N VAL A 167 24.78 -5.55 -4.23
CA VAL A 167 23.35 -5.91 -4.33
C VAL A 167 22.86 -6.53 -3.03
N ARG A 168 23.69 -7.37 -2.39
CA ARG A 168 23.37 -7.94 -1.07
C ARG A 168 23.07 -6.90 -0.01
N GLU A 169 23.74 -5.74 -0.01
CA GLU A 169 23.44 -4.66 0.93
C GLU A 169 22.05 -4.06 0.68
N TYR A 170 21.66 -3.91 -0.60
CA TYR A 170 20.30 -3.50 -0.95
C TYR A 170 19.26 -4.53 -0.47
N ILE A 171 19.53 -5.82 -0.70
CA ILE A 171 18.68 -6.92 -0.23
C ILE A 171 18.58 -6.91 1.30
N GLU A 172 19.69 -6.81 2.01
CA GLU A 172 19.74 -6.76 3.48
C GLU A 172 19.02 -5.54 4.03
N ILE A 173 19.18 -4.35 3.44
CA ILE A 173 18.49 -3.13 3.90
C ILE A 173 17.00 -3.21 3.64
N ASN A 174 16.58 -3.77 2.51
CA ASN A 174 15.16 -4.02 2.26
C ASN A 174 14.62 -5.10 3.19
N ASN A 175 15.38 -6.17 3.44
CA ASN A 175 15.05 -7.21 4.42
C ASN A 175 15.08 -6.69 5.87
N SER A 176 15.83 -5.61 6.17
CA SER A 176 15.92 -4.99 7.50
C SER A 176 14.89 -3.88 7.71
N LYS A 177 14.45 -3.21 6.63
CA LYS A 177 13.27 -2.35 6.59
C LYS A 177 11.98 -3.17 6.47
N ASP A 178 12.11 -4.43 6.04
CA ASP A 178 11.18 -5.53 6.21
C ASP A 178 11.48 -6.25 7.54
N THR A 179 11.37 -5.56 8.67
CA THR A 179 10.87 -6.28 9.87
C THR A 179 9.41 -6.62 9.62
N LEU A 180 9.20 -7.67 8.82
CA LEU A 180 8.00 -8.52 8.83
C LEU A 180 7.96 -9.20 10.20
N PRO A 181 7.02 -8.86 11.10
CA PRO A 181 6.76 -9.67 12.28
C PRO A 181 5.82 -10.80 11.85
N GLY A 182 6.32 -12.04 11.89
CA GLY A 182 5.47 -13.22 11.78
C GLY A 182 6.18 -14.39 11.11
N LYS A 183 6.45 -15.44 11.88
CA LYS A 183 6.84 -16.75 11.35
C LYS A 183 5.76 -17.23 10.38
N ILE A 184 6.12 -17.44 9.11
CA ILE A 184 5.34 -18.24 8.18
C ILE A 184 6.14 -19.52 7.94
N GLU A 185 5.53 -20.67 8.24
CA GLU A 185 6.08 -21.96 7.82
C GLU A 185 6.09 -22.03 6.29
N GLN A 186 7.31 -22.08 5.75
CA GLN A 186 7.81 -22.67 4.50
C GLN A 186 6.84 -23.26 3.44
N TYR A 187 5.73 -22.58 3.14
CA TYR A 187 4.87 -22.71 1.94
C TYR A 187 4.15 -21.36 1.71
N ASN A 188 4.17 -20.66 0.58
CA ASN A 188 5.09 -20.59 -0.57
C ASN A 188 4.97 -19.12 -1.03
N ARG A 189 5.89 -18.24 -0.62
CA ARG A 189 5.83 -16.79 -0.92
C ARG A 189 5.72 -16.54 -2.43
N GLU A 190 6.38 -17.38 -3.21
CA GLU A 190 6.35 -17.36 -4.68
C GLU A 190 4.93 -17.59 -5.21
N ASP A 191 4.21 -18.59 -4.73
CA ASP A 191 2.83 -18.86 -5.18
C ASP A 191 1.87 -17.73 -4.81
N ILE A 192 2.05 -17.10 -3.64
CA ILE A 192 1.30 -15.90 -3.25
C ILE A 192 1.59 -14.76 -4.23
N ILE A 193 2.86 -14.49 -4.53
CA ILE A 193 3.25 -13.44 -5.48
C ILE A 193 2.69 -13.71 -6.88
N VAL A 194 2.76 -14.97 -7.34
CA VAL A 194 2.20 -15.38 -8.64
C VAL A 194 0.69 -15.14 -8.67
N PHE A 195 -0.02 -15.55 -7.62
CA PHE A 195 -1.46 -15.30 -7.50
C PHE A 195 -1.77 -13.81 -7.53
N LEU A 196 -1.07 -13.00 -6.73
CA LEU A 196 -1.27 -11.56 -6.69
C LEU A 196 -1.02 -10.91 -8.06
N LYS A 197 0.06 -11.29 -8.77
CA LYS A 197 0.34 -10.78 -10.11
C LYS A 197 -0.77 -11.12 -11.11
N GLN A 198 -1.27 -12.35 -11.03
CA GLN A 198 -2.27 -12.85 -11.97
C GLN A 198 -3.67 -12.27 -11.72
N PHE A 199 -4.09 -12.16 -10.47
CA PHE A 199 -5.48 -11.85 -10.12
C PHE A 199 -5.67 -10.46 -9.51
N ILE A 200 -4.69 -9.95 -8.77
CA ILE A 200 -4.80 -8.67 -8.06
C ILE A 200 -4.21 -7.54 -8.89
N PHE A 201 -2.95 -7.65 -9.31
CA PHE A 201 -2.25 -6.65 -10.14
C PHE A 201 -2.54 -6.79 -11.64
N ASN A 202 -3.61 -7.50 -11.99
CA ASN A 202 -4.04 -7.63 -13.36
C ASN A 202 -4.45 -6.25 -13.92
N ASN A 203 -4.14 -6.00 -15.20
CA ASN A 203 -4.48 -4.75 -15.87
C ASN A 203 -5.95 -4.68 -16.32
N VAL A 204 -6.75 -5.70 -16.02
CA VAL A 204 -8.21 -5.70 -16.14
C VAL A 204 -8.88 -6.12 -14.83
N ILE A 205 -10.16 -5.80 -14.69
CA ILE A 205 -10.97 -6.36 -13.60
C ILE A 205 -11.16 -7.85 -13.88
N VAL A 206 -10.65 -8.68 -12.97
CA VAL A 206 -10.78 -10.14 -13.10
C VAL A 206 -12.18 -10.56 -12.66
N ASN A 207 -12.68 -11.66 -13.23
CA ASN A 207 -13.98 -12.19 -12.84
C ASN A 207 -13.88 -12.88 -11.47
N ALA A 208 -14.79 -12.56 -10.55
CA ALA A 208 -14.82 -13.16 -9.21
C ALA A 208 -14.85 -14.70 -9.23
N GLY A 209 -15.57 -15.30 -10.19
CA GLY A 209 -15.64 -16.74 -10.37
C GLY A 209 -14.29 -17.35 -10.81
N GLU A 210 -13.49 -16.64 -11.60
CA GLU A 210 -12.16 -17.10 -11.98
C GLU A 210 -11.20 -17.11 -10.78
N ILE A 211 -11.24 -16.06 -9.96
CA ILE A 211 -10.46 -15.99 -8.73
C ILE A 211 -10.86 -17.14 -7.79
N MET A 212 -12.15 -17.38 -7.62
CA MET A 212 -12.67 -18.44 -6.74
C MET A 212 -12.28 -19.83 -7.24
N LEU A 213 -12.42 -20.10 -8.54
CA LEU A 213 -11.98 -21.36 -9.14
C LEU A 213 -10.49 -21.63 -8.95
N GLU A 214 -9.65 -20.61 -8.98
CA GLU A 214 -8.23 -20.79 -8.71
C GLU A 214 -7.94 -21.00 -7.22
N LEU A 215 -8.63 -20.29 -6.33
CA LEU A 215 -8.53 -20.50 -4.88
C LEU A 215 -8.98 -21.90 -4.46
N ASP A 216 -10.04 -22.44 -5.05
CA ASP A 216 -10.56 -23.78 -4.77
C ASP A 216 -9.56 -24.91 -5.09
N LYS A 217 -8.58 -24.64 -5.97
CA LYS A 217 -7.48 -25.56 -6.27
C LYS A 217 -6.36 -25.51 -5.22
N LYS A 218 -6.35 -24.52 -4.34
CA LYS A 218 -5.30 -24.31 -3.32
C LYS A 218 -5.74 -24.85 -1.96
N SER A 219 -4.78 -25.15 -1.10
CA SER A 219 -5.06 -25.60 0.26
C SER A 219 -5.63 -24.46 1.11
N ALA A 220 -6.40 -24.80 2.14
CA ALA A 220 -6.91 -23.81 3.11
C ALA A 220 -5.77 -23.00 3.75
N ALA A 221 -4.64 -23.64 4.06
CA ALA A 221 -3.46 -22.96 4.59
C ALA A 221 -2.89 -21.91 3.62
N PHE A 222 -2.86 -22.22 2.32
CA PHE A 222 -2.44 -21.25 1.30
C PHE A 222 -3.40 -20.06 1.25
N GLN A 223 -4.71 -20.33 1.26
CA GLN A 223 -5.73 -19.27 1.23
C GLN A 223 -5.60 -18.36 2.46
N ASP A 224 -5.46 -18.93 3.65
CA ASP A 224 -5.25 -18.15 4.89
C ASP A 224 -3.98 -17.30 4.82
N ASN A 225 -2.86 -17.85 4.32
CA ASN A 225 -1.61 -17.11 4.15
C ASN A 225 -1.74 -15.97 3.13
N LEU A 226 -2.46 -16.19 2.03
CA LEU A 226 -2.73 -15.17 1.02
C LEU A 226 -3.61 -14.04 1.60
N ILE A 227 -4.66 -14.39 2.33
CA ILE A 227 -5.53 -13.43 3.03
C ILE A 227 -4.70 -12.61 4.02
N ASP A 228 -3.84 -13.28 4.81
CA ASP A 228 -2.98 -12.61 5.77
C ASP A 228 -2.04 -11.60 5.13
N TYR A 229 -1.43 -11.99 4.02
CA TYR A 229 -0.55 -11.12 3.26
C TYR A 229 -1.31 -9.89 2.75
N VAL A 230 -2.48 -10.09 2.14
CA VAL A 230 -3.30 -9.00 1.61
C VAL A 230 -3.74 -8.06 2.73
N LEU A 231 -4.28 -8.56 3.83
CA LEU A 231 -4.74 -7.74 4.95
C LEU A 231 -3.59 -6.96 5.61
N SER A 232 -2.46 -7.63 5.86
CA SER A 232 -1.31 -7.02 6.52
C SER A 232 -0.63 -5.94 5.66
N ASN A 233 -0.79 -6.02 4.33
CA ASN A 233 -0.18 -5.09 3.37
C ASN A 233 -1.19 -4.20 2.63
N TYR A 234 -2.49 -4.27 2.94
CA TYR A 234 -3.54 -3.63 2.14
C TYR A 234 -3.31 -2.13 1.93
N LEU A 235 -2.89 -1.38 2.96
CA LEU A 235 -2.59 0.05 2.79
C LEU A 235 -1.41 0.31 1.84
N LYS A 236 -0.37 -0.53 1.89
CA LYS A 236 0.78 -0.43 0.98
C LYS A 236 0.34 -0.74 -0.45
N LEU A 237 -0.45 -1.79 -0.64
CA LEU A 237 -1.01 -2.20 -1.93
C LEU A 237 -1.92 -1.09 -2.50
N TYR A 238 -2.78 -0.51 -1.67
CA TYR A 238 -3.64 0.62 -2.02
C TYR A 238 -2.81 1.82 -2.46
N GLN A 239 -1.81 2.22 -1.67
CA GLN A 239 -0.94 3.36 -1.98
C GLN A 239 -0.14 3.15 -3.27
N TYR A 240 0.38 1.94 -3.48
CA TYR A 240 1.06 1.56 -4.71
C TYR A 240 0.12 1.67 -5.91
N ALA A 241 -1.08 1.09 -5.84
CA ALA A 241 -2.06 1.13 -6.92
C ALA A 241 -2.46 2.57 -7.30
N ILE A 242 -2.64 3.45 -6.31
CA ILE A 242 -2.91 4.88 -6.56
C ILE A 242 -1.72 5.56 -7.22
N LYS A 243 -0.50 5.36 -6.69
CA LYS A 243 0.72 5.99 -7.18
C LYS A 243 1.02 5.60 -8.62
N GLU A 244 0.91 4.31 -8.93
CA GLU A 244 1.17 3.75 -10.26
C GLU A 244 -0.06 3.80 -11.19
N LYS A 245 -1.15 4.44 -10.77
CA LYS A 245 -2.42 4.59 -11.52
C LYS A 245 -3.04 3.25 -11.96
N GLN A 246 -2.83 2.20 -11.18
CA GLN A 246 -3.39 0.86 -11.41
C GLN A 246 -4.77 0.74 -10.73
N TYR A 247 -5.76 1.47 -11.22
CA TYR A 247 -7.10 1.48 -10.60
C TYR A 247 -7.79 0.11 -10.62
N TYR A 248 -7.49 -0.73 -11.62
CA TYR A 248 -8.00 -2.12 -11.68
C TYR A 248 -7.54 -2.95 -10.47
N THR A 249 -6.32 -2.71 -9.97
CA THR A 249 -5.80 -3.37 -8.77
C THR A 249 -6.68 -3.11 -7.55
N LEU A 250 -7.21 -1.89 -7.40
CA LEU A 250 -8.13 -1.56 -6.30
C LEU A 250 -9.45 -2.32 -6.42
N SER A 251 -10.00 -2.41 -7.62
CA SER A 251 -11.22 -3.19 -7.88
C SER A 251 -11.00 -4.69 -7.64
N ASN A 252 -9.87 -5.23 -8.07
CA ASN A 252 -9.52 -6.64 -7.86
C ASN A 252 -9.25 -6.95 -6.38
N LEU A 253 -8.55 -6.07 -5.65
CA LEU A 253 -8.36 -6.19 -4.20
C LEU A 253 -9.69 -6.26 -3.45
N ARG A 254 -10.59 -5.32 -3.75
CA ARG A 254 -11.91 -5.27 -3.14
C ARG A 254 -12.70 -6.54 -3.44
N GLN A 255 -12.76 -6.94 -4.70
CA GLN A 255 -13.47 -8.15 -5.11
C GLN A 255 -12.89 -9.41 -4.45
N PHE A 256 -11.57 -9.53 -4.36
CA PHE A 256 -10.90 -10.61 -3.64
C PHE A 256 -11.36 -10.69 -2.18
N LEU A 257 -11.29 -9.57 -1.45
CA LEU A 257 -11.73 -9.51 -0.05
C LEU A 257 -13.24 -9.77 0.14
N GLU A 258 -14.06 -9.53 -0.88
CA GLU A 258 -15.50 -9.81 -0.86
C GLU A 258 -15.81 -11.31 -1.03
N ILE A 259 -14.97 -12.09 -1.73
CA ILE A 259 -15.25 -13.49 -2.07
C ILE A 259 -14.48 -14.52 -1.23
N VAL A 260 -13.32 -14.16 -0.68
CA VAL A 260 -12.52 -15.11 0.10
C VAL A 260 -13.16 -15.42 1.45
N THR A 261 -12.95 -16.64 1.93
CA THR A 261 -13.46 -17.09 3.23
C THR A 261 -12.31 -17.68 4.05
N PRO A 262 -11.72 -16.92 4.99
CA PRO A 262 -10.66 -17.42 5.84
C PRO A 262 -11.14 -18.53 6.77
N SER A 263 -10.23 -19.40 7.20
CA SER A 263 -10.54 -20.44 8.17
C SER A 263 -10.91 -19.86 9.55
N GLN A 264 -11.69 -20.62 10.31
CA GLN A 264 -12.04 -20.26 11.69
C GLN A 264 -10.78 -20.11 12.58
N SER A 265 -9.78 -20.97 12.35
CA SER A 265 -8.53 -20.95 13.12
C SER A 265 -7.73 -19.69 12.83
N TYR A 266 -7.61 -19.31 11.56
CA TYR A 266 -6.94 -18.08 11.15
C TYR A 266 -7.59 -16.85 11.79
N CYS A 267 -8.91 -16.72 11.66
CA CYS A 267 -9.63 -15.56 12.19
C CYS A 267 -9.47 -15.45 13.71
N GLN A 268 -9.55 -16.58 14.43
CA GLN A 268 -9.36 -16.60 15.88
C GLN A 268 -7.95 -16.16 16.27
N SER A 269 -6.92 -16.66 15.58
CA SER A 269 -5.53 -16.28 15.88
C SER A 269 -5.20 -14.84 15.50
N LYS A 270 -5.79 -14.30 14.43
CA LYS A 270 -5.44 -12.98 13.89
C LYS A 270 -6.30 -11.85 14.44
N ALA A 271 -7.44 -12.15 15.08
CA ALA A 271 -8.33 -11.14 15.65
C ALA A 271 -7.63 -10.11 16.57
N PRO A 272 -6.69 -10.48 17.47
CA PRO A 272 -5.96 -9.50 18.29
C PRO A 272 -5.20 -8.46 17.43
N ASP A 273 -4.42 -8.90 16.45
CA ASP A 273 -3.66 -8.03 15.53
C ASP A 273 -4.60 -7.21 14.65
N TYR A 274 -5.73 -7.80 14.26
CA TYR A 274 -6.72 -7.14 13.44
C TYR A 274 -7.26 -5.87 14.11
N TYR A 275 -7.68 -5.97 15.37
CA TYR A 275 -8.24 -4.82 16.10
C TYR A 275 -7.16 -3.90 16.69
N SER A 276 -5.99 -4.41 17.06
CA SER A 276 -4.94 -3.58 17.66
C SER A 276 -4.09 -2.81 16.64
N GLU A 277 -3.92 -3.33 15.43
CA GLU A 277 -2.97 -2.77 14.47
C GLU A 277 -3.55 -2.61 13.05
N ILE A 278 -4.12 -3.66 12.47
CA ILE A 278 -4.48 -3.70 11.05
C ILE A 278 -5.63 -2.74 10.76
N LEU A 279 -6.78 -2.93 11.42
CA LEU A 279 -7.96 -2.11 11.19
C LEU A 279 -7.71 -0.63 11.52
N PRO A 280 -7.09 -0.27 12.67
CA PRO A 280 -6.79 1.14 12.96
C PRO A 280 -5.98 1.87 11.89
N LYS A 281 -4.97 1.20 11.30
CA LYS A 281 -4.13 1.78 10.24
C LYS A 281 -4.88 1.96 8.92
N GLN A 282 -5.96 1.23 8.70
CA GLN A 282 -6.56 1.04 7.38
C GLN A 282 -8.04 1.42 7.30
N ILE A 283 -8.68 1.79 8.41
CA ILE A 283 -10.13 2.00 8.50
C ILE A 283 -10.68 2.96 7.44
N LYS A 284 -9.90 3.97 7.04
CA LYS A 284 -10.31 4.95 6.02
C LYS A 284 -10.36 4.40 4.59
N ARG A 285 -9.79 3.22 4.35
CA ARG A 285 -9.57 2.64 3.00
C ARG A 285 -10.07 1.22 2.86
N LEU A 286 -10.28 0.49 3.95
CA LEU A 286 -10.77 -0.87 3.93
C LEU A 286 -12.30 -0.88 3.83
N GLU A 287 -12.82 -0.85 2.60
CA GLU A 287 -14.26 -0.64 2.34
C GLU A 287 -15.13 -1.90 2.47
N THR A 288 -14.54 -3.04 2.82
CA THR A 288 -15.18 -4.35 2.73
C THR A 288 -15.74 -4.81 4.07
N VAL A 289 -17.05 -4.70 4.24
CA VAL A 289 -17.81 -5.18 5.42
C VAL A 289 -17.51 -6.66 5.72
N THR A 290 -17.34 -7.47 4.67
CA THR A 290 -16.98 -8.90 4.75
C THR A 290 -15.77 -9.14 5.65
N VAL A 291 -14.75 -8.28 5.58
CA VAL A 291 -13.53 -8.44 6.40
C VAL A 291 -13.82 -8.22 7.87
N HIS A 292 -14.66 -7.24 8.23
CA HIS A 292 -15.06 -7.02 9.62
C HIS A 292 -15.81 -8.23 10.19
N ASN A 293 -16.67 -8.85 9.38
CA ASN A 293 -17.47 -10.02 9.77
C ASN A 293 -16.63 -11.25 10.08
N TRP A 294 -15.45 -11.41 9.45
CA TRP A 294 -14.54 -12.51 9.77
C TRP A 294 -14.09 -12.48 11.23
N PHE A 295 -13.83 -11.29 11.75
CA PHE A 295 -13.25 -11.09 13.08
C PHE A 295 -14.27 -10.75 14.17
N SER A 296 -15.47 -10.29 13.80
CA SER A 296 -16.46 -9.74 14.75
C SER A 296 -16.92 -10.74 15.81
N LYS A 297 -16.99 -12.03 15.48
CA LYS A 297 -17.40 -13.10 16.41
C LYS A 297 -16.38 -13.36 17.52
N TYR A 298 -15.10 -13.06 17.28
CA TYR A 298 -14.03 -13.25 18.27
C TYR A 298 -13.79 -12.02 19.12
N TYR A 299 -14.47 -10.90 18.84
CA TYR A 299 -14.20 -9.63 19.50
C TYR A 299 -14.34 -9.72 21.03
N GLN A 300 -15.35 -10.44 21.54
CA GLN A 300 -15.56 -10.62 22.98
C GLN A 300 -14.48 -11.47 23.66
N ASP A 301 -13.83 -12.35 22.90
CA ASP A 301 -12.80 -13.26 23.41
C ASP A 301 -11.44 -12.55 23.55
N LEU A 302 -11.30 -11.33 23.01
CA LEU A 302 -10.09 -10.54 23.10
C LEU A 302 -9.85 -10.03 24.52
N ASP A 303 -8.56 -9.87 24.84
CA ASP A 303 -8.11 -9.19 26.04
C ASP A 303 -8.80 -7.83 26.18
N LEU A 304 -9.30 -7.55 27.39
CA LEU A 304 -10.04 -6.32 27.67
C LEU A 304 -9.24 -5.08 27.31
N ALA A 305 -7.91 -5.09 27.49
CA ALA A 305 -7.04 -3.98 27.12
C ALA A 305 -7.06 -3.69 25.60
N ILE A 306 -7.03 -4.73 24.76
CA ILE A 306 -7.11 -4.58 23.30
C ILE A 306 -8.46 -3.97 22.92
N ARG A 307 -9.56 -4.47 23.52
CA ARG A 307 -10.90 -3.93 23.27
C ARG A 307 -11.00 -2.46 23.65
N LEU A 308 -10.57 -2.09 24.85
CA LEU A 308 -10.66 -0.71 25.34
C LEU A 308 -9.83 0.26 24.48
N GLU A 309 -8.63 -0.11 24.07
CA GLU A 309 -7.82 0.72 23.15
C GLU A 309 -8.49 0.83 21.78
N PHE A 310 -9.06 -0.25 21.25
CA PHE A 310 -9.79 -0.20 19.98
C PHE A 310 -11.07 0.67 20.06
N GLU A 311 -11.85 0.55 21.12
CA GLU A 311 -13.05 1.37 21.34
C GLU A 311 -12.71 2.85 21.49
N LYS A 312 -11.62 3.16 22.20
CA LYS A 312 -11.06 4.52 22.27
C LYS A 312 -10.61 5.01 20.90
N PHE A 313 -9.98 4.16 20.09
CA PHE A 313 -9.63 4.49 18.71
C PHE A 313 -10.88 4.83 17.87
N LEU A 314 -11.97 4.05 17.99
CA LEU A 314 -13.22 4.35 17.28
C LEU A 314 -13.75 5.74 17.65
N ILE A 315 -13.88 6.03 18.94
CA ILE A 315 -14.35 7.34 19.43
C ILE A 315 -13.44 8.47 18.93
N THR A 316 -12.12 8.33 19.12
CA THR A 316 -11.15 9.37 18.76
C THR A 316 -11.14 9.63 17.26
N THR A 317 -11.27 8.58 16.44
CA THR A 317 -11.32 8.72 14.98
C THR A 317 -12.63 9.34 14.54
N PHE A 318 -13.75 8.95 15.16
CA PHE A 318 -15.05 9.56 14.88
C PHE A 318 -15.05 11.06 15.20
N ASP A 319 -14.47 11.45 16.34
CA ASP A 319 -14.37 12.85 16.77
C ASP A 319 -13.51 13.69 15.81
N ASN A 320 -12.31 13.21 15.50
CA ASN A 320 -11.36 13.92 14.64
C ASN A 320 -11.83 14.08 13.19
N GLU A 321 -12.62 13.12 12.70
CA GLU A 321 -13.03 13.03 11.30
C GLU A 321 -14.52 13.29 11.10
N PHE A 322 -15.23 13.75 12.14
CA PHE A 322 -16.66 14.02 12.09
C PHE A 322 -17.00 15.01 10.98
N GLY A 323 -17.98 14.67 10.15
CA GLY A 323 -18.32 15.40 8.92
C GLY A 323 -17.71 14.80 7.65
N THR A 324 -16.70 13.93 7.77
CA THR A 324 -16.10 13.24 6.62
C THR A 324 -16.92 11.99 6.31
N TRP A 325 -17.90 12.12 5.39
CA TRP A 325 -18.92 11.09 5.18
C TRP A 325 -18.36 9.70 4.88
N ASP A 326 -17.25 9.60 4.14
CA ASP A 326 -16.59 8.33 3.85
C ASP A 326 -16.05 7.69 5.13
N THR A 327 -15.29 8.43 5.94
CA THR A 327 -14.74 7.93 7.21
C THR A 327 -15.86 7.54 8.18
N GLU A 328 -16.93 8.35 8.28
CA GLU A 328 -18.07 8.01 9.12
C GLU A 328 -18.71 6.69 8.68
N ASN A 329 -18.89 6.46 7.38
CA ASN A 329 -19.43 5.20 6.87
C ASN A 329 -18.53 4.02 7.21
N GLN A 330 -17.22 4.14 7.03
CA GLN A 330 -16.28 3.08 7.36
C GLN A 330 -16.28 2.74 8.85
N LEU A 331 -16.32 3.76 9.71
CA LEU A 331 -16.49 3.57 11.15
C LEU A 331 -17.82 2.89 11.46
N THR A 332 -18.91 3.30 10.80
CA THR A 332 -20.24 2.71 11.04
C THR A 332 -20.30 1.24 10.68
N TYR A 333 -19.71 0.78 9.57
CA TYR A 333 -19.71 -0.64 9.22
C TYR A 333 -19.09 -1.51 10.34
N VAL A 334 -18.05 -1.01 11.00
CA VAL A 334 -17.42 -1.69 12.14
C VAL A 334 -18.30 -1.58 13.39
N ILE A 335 -18.78 -0.37 13.70
CA ILE A 335 -19.55 -0.09 14.93
C ILE A 335 -20.87 -0.87 14.93
N GLU A 336 -21.56 -0.95 13.79
CA GLU A 336 -22.82 -1.67 13.64
C GLU A 336 -22.62 -3.16 13.96
N GLU A 337 -21.61 -3.78 13.35
CA GLU A 337 -21.29 -5.20 13.53
C GLU A 337 -20.82 -5.54 14.97
N LEU A 338 -20.19 -4.57 15.64
CA LEU A 338 -19.74 -4.70 17.01
C LEU A 338 -20.74 -4.15 18.04
N TRP A 339 -21.86 -3.54 17.65
CA TRP A 339 -22.67 -2.70 18.53
C TRP A 339 -23.04 -3.39 19.83
N ASN A 340 -23.52 -4.64 19.76
CA ASN A 340 -23.91 -5.41 20.94
C ASN A 340 -22.73 -5.90 21.79
N LYS A 341 -21.51 -5.77 21.29
CA LYS A 341 -20.26 -6.21 21.90
C LYS A 341 -19.45 -5.07 22.55
N LEU A 342 -19.75 -3.80 22.23
CA LEU A 342 -19.05 -2.64 22.79
C LEU A 342 -19.39 -2.39 24.26
N GLN A 343 -18.47 -1.75 25.00
CA GLN A 343 -18.73 -1.29 26.37
C GLN A 343 -19.85 -0.25 26.42
N ALA A 344 -20.63 -0.25 27.50
CA ALA A 344 -21.74 0.69 27.67
C ALA A 344 -21.28 2.16 27.59
N GLN A 345 -20.14 2.49 28.20
CA GLN A 345 -19.56 3.84 28.16
C GLN A 345 -19.14 4.27 26.75
N THR A 346 -18.68 3.33 25.94
CA THR A 346 -18.33 3.59 24.53
C THR A 346 -19.57 3.85 23.71
N LYS A 347 -20.63 3.04 23.88
CA LYS A 347 -21.92 3.26 23.22
C LYS A 347 -22.48 4.63 23.55
N GLU A 348 -22.43 5.06 24.81
CA GLU A 348 -22.91 6.38 25.24
C GLU A 348 -22.20 7.52 24.51
N GLN A 349 -20.88 7.41 24.31
CA GLN A 349 -20.12 8.41 23.55
C GLN A 349 -20.45 8.36 22.06
N LEU A 350 -20.51 7.17 21.46
CA LEU A 350 -20.85 7.01 20.05
C LEU A 350 -22.26 7.51 19.72
N ILE A 351 -23.23 7.32 20.62
CA ILE A 351 -24.62 7.80 20.47
C ILE A 351 -24.64 9.31 20.23
N LYS A 352 -23.75 10.09 20.85
CA LYS A 352 -23.72 11.55 20.66
C LYS A 352 -23.47 11.92 19.19
N PHE A 353 -22.52 11.23 18.54
CA PHE A 353 -22.26 11.41 17.11
C PHE A 353 -23.44 10.95 16.25
N TYR A 354 -24.05 9.80 16.57
CA TYR A 354 -25.17 9.29 15.81
C TYR A 354 -26.45 10.12 15.98
N LEU A 355 -26.66 10.80 17.11
CA LEU A 355 -27.74 11.77 17.26
C LEU A 355 -27.52 12.99 16.34
N ASP A 356 -26.29 13.50 16.26
CA ASP A 356 -25.92 14.56 15.30
C ASP A 356 -26.14 14.10 13.84
N ILE A 357 -25.76 12.87 13.52
CA ILE A 357 -26.00 12.27 12.21
C ILE A 357 -27.50 12.12 11.94
N PHE A 358 -28.29 11.66 12.93
CA PHE A 358 -29.73 11.42 12.81
C PHE A 358 -30.50 12.71 12.48
N ILE A 359 -30.14 13.83 13.10
CA ILE A 359 -30.79 15.12 12.85
C ILE A 359 -30.32 15.80 11.56
N SER A 360 -29.12 15.48 11.07
CA SER A 360 -28.52 16.12 9.90
C SER A 360 -29.41 15.96 8.65
N LYS A 361 -29.72 17.07 7.98
CA LYS A 361 -30.47 17.07 6.71
C LYS A 361 -29.57 16.82 5.49
N GLU A 362 -28.26 16.95 5.66
CA GLU A 362 -27.28 16.83 4.59
C GLU A 362 -26.91 15.37 4.31
N ARG A 363 -26.96 14.51 5.34
CA ARG A 363 -26.68 13.08 5.22
C ARG A 363 -27.92 12.33 4.72
N LEU A 364 -27.77 11.59 3.62
CA LEU A 364 -28.84 10.82 2.98
C LEU A 364 -29.07 9.47 3.68
N GLU A 365 -30.32 9.02 3.78
CA GLU A 365 -30.73 7.77 4.46
C GLU A 365 -30.11 6.50 3.85
N LYS A 366 -29.62 6.56 2.61
CA LYS A 366 -28.98 5.42 1.94
C LYS A 366 -27.56 5.10 2.46
N PHE A 367 -26.94 6.03 3.17
CA PHE A 367 -25.57 5.86 3.66
C PHE A 367 -25.57 5.19 5.04
N ALA A 368 -24.53 4.39 5.33
CA ALA A 368 -24.47 3.51 6.48
C ALA A 368 -24.60 4.26 7.80
N GLN A 369 -23.86 5.36 7.99
CA GLN A 369 -23.97 6.20 9.19
C GLN A 369 -25.42 6.64 9.45
N LYS A 370 -26.10 7.12 8.40
CA LYS A 370 -27.46 7.64 8.53
C LYS A 370 -28.47 6.52 8.81
N ALA A 371 -28.36 5.41 8.10
CA ALA A 371 -29.19 4.23 8.29
C ALA A 371 -29.03 3.67 9.71
N PHE A 372 -27.80 3.54 10.19
CA PHE A 372 -27.50 3.06 11.54
C PHE A 372 -27.98 4.04 12.62
N ALA A 373 -27.82 5.34 12.43
CA ALA A 373 -28.37 6.35 13.33
C ALA A 373 -29.90 6.23 13.45
N SER A 374 -30.60 6.06 12.33
CA SER A 374 -32.05 5.84 12.32
C SER A 374 -32.43 4.52 13.00
N TRP A 375 -31.66 3.45 12.76
CA TRP A 375 -31.86 2.15 13.43
C TRP A 375 -31.71 2.26 14.95
N LEU A 376 -30.68 2.94 15.46
CA LEU A 376 -30.47 3.14 16.90
C LEU A 376 -31.68 3.77 17.58
N ILE A 377 -32.34 4.72 16.93
CA ILE A 377 -33.52 5.40 17.46
C ILE A 377 -34.76 4.51 17.36
N ASN A 378 -34.99 3.90 16.19
CA ASN A 378 -36.20 3.11 15.93
C ASN A 378 -36.25 1.82 16.75
N GLU A 379 -35.09 1.18 16.98
CA GLU A 379 -34.96 -0.03 17.78
C GLU A 379 -34.71 0.24 19.28
N ASN A 380 -35.00 1.48 19.73
CA ASN A 380 -34.88 1.90 21.13
C ASN A 380 -33.50 1.63 21.76
N GLN A 381 -32.43 1.69 20.97
CA GLN A 381 -31.05 1.57 21.44
C GLN A 381 -30.60 2.84 22.18
N VAL A 382 -31.31 3.95 21.99
CA VAL A 382 -31.09 5.21 22.70
C VAL A 382 -32.31 5.51 23.57
N SER A 383 -32.11 5.69 24.87
CA SER A 383 -33.20 6.02 25.78
C SER A 383 -33.68 7.46 25.59
N LYS A 384 -34.95 7.71 25.92
CA LYS A 384 -35.53 9.06 25.97
C LYS A 384 -34.67 10.04 26.76
N THR A 385 -34.19 9.63 27.95
CA THR A 385 -33.36 10.46 28.81
C THR A 385 -32.04 10.87 28.16
N ILE A 386 -31.38 9.95 27.42
CA ILE A 386 -30.14 10.29 26.71
C ILE A 386 -30.41 11.32 25.61
N MET A 387 -31.50 11.16 24.84
CA MET A 387 -31.90 12.11 23.80
C MET A 387 -32.22 13.49 24.39
N GLU A 388 -32.96 13.56 25.49
CA GLU A 388 -33.31 14.82 26.16
C GLU A 388 -32.07 15.54 26.72
N ASN A 389 -31.13 14.79 27.32
CA ASN A 389 -29.88 15.35 27.83
C ASN A 389 -29.02 15.92 26.69
N TRP A 390 -28.82 15.14 25.61
CA TRP A 390 -28.08 15.60 24.44
C TRP A 390 -28.72 16.84 23.81
N LEU A 391 -30.06 16.87 23.70
CA LEU A 391 -30.79 18.02 23.17
C LEU A 391 -30.61 19.26 24.07
N SER A 392 -30.61 19.09 25.38
CA SER A 392 -30.38 20.18 26.33
C SER A 392 -28.99 20.78 26.16
N GLU A 393 -27.94 19.95 25.99
CA GLU A 393 -26.58 20.43 25.67
C GLU A 393 -26.54 21.24 24.35
N LYS A 394 -27.29 20.79 23.33
CA LYS A 394 -27.37 21.48 22.03
C LYS A 394 -28.12 22.81 22.13
N ILE A 395 -29.17 22.89 22.94
CA ILE A 395 -29.92 24.13 23.18
C ILE A 395 -29.04 25.15 23.88
N ILE A 396 -28.28 24.75 24.90
CA ILE A 396 -27.32 25.63 25.60
C ILE A 396 -26.32 26.23 24.61
N LYS A 397 -25.76 25.41 23.71
CA LYS A 397 -24.85 25.90 22.66
C LYS A 397 -25.55 26.83 21.68
N ALA A 398 -26.79 26.54 21.28
CA ALA A 398 -27.56 27.39 20.38
C ALA A 398 -27.84 28.78 21.00
N LYS A 399 -28.17 28.85 22.29
CA LYS A 399 -28.36 30.12 23.00
C LYS A 399 -27.13 31.04 22.86
N GLY A 400 -25.93 30.49 23.04
CA GLY A 400 -24.69 31.26 22.88
C GLY A 400 -24.40 31.66 21.44
N ALA A 401 -24.75 30.82 20.46
CA ALA A 401 -24.51 31.11 19.04
C ALA A 401 -25.48 32.16 18.45
N TYR A 402 -26.66 32.33 19.05
CA TYR A 402 -27.72 33.23 18.59
C TYR A 402 -28.00 34.36 19.60
N GLU A 403 -26.96 34.90 20.24
CA GLU A 403 -27.05 36.10 21.07
C GLU A 403 -27.64 37.27 20.25
N GLY A 404 -28.95 37.52 20.39
CA GLY A 404 -29.68 38.55 19.66
C GLY A 404 -31.06 38.14 19.14
N LEU A 405 -31.35 36.83 19.03
CA LEU A 405 -32.72 36.38 18.78
C LEU A 405 -33.58 36.54 20.04
N ASN A 406 -34.84 36.95 19.86
CA ASN A 406 -35.80 36.87 20.95
C ASN A 406 -36.11 35.39 21.26
N LEU A 407 -36.71 35.15 22.43
CA LEU A 407 -37.03 33.80 22.90
C LEU A 407 -37.83 32.99 21.88
N GLU A 408 -38.74 33.64 21.15
CA GLU A 408 -39.64 32.98 20.22
C GLU A 408 -38.92 32.51 18.96
N ASP A 409 -38.17 33.41 18.33
CA ASP A 409 -37.40 33.10 17.13
C ASP A 409 -36.36 32.01 17.41
N LEU A 410 -35.72 32.05 18.59
CA LEU A 410 -34.79 31.01 19.02
C LEU A 410 -35.52 29.65 19.21
N SER A 411 -36.66 29.66 19.88
CA SER A 411 -37.45 28.44 20.13
C SER A 411 -37.93 27.79 18.83
N VAL A 412 -38.42 28.59 17.88
CA VAL A 412 -38.84 28.12 16.55
C VAL A 412 -37.66 27.55 15.76
N THR A 413 -36.51 28.23 15.80
CA THR A 413 -35.29 27.80 15.11
C THR A 413 -34.80 26.45 15.65
N VAL A 414 -34.70 26.32 16.98
CA VAL A 414 -34.32 25.07 17.64
C VAL A 414 -35.34 23.97 17.34
N ALA A 415 -36.64 24.23 17.52
CA ALA A 415 -37.69 23.24 17.28
C ALA A 415 -37.66 22.72 15.83
N THR A 416 -37.41 23.60 14.85
CA THR A 416 -37.29 23.25 13.43
C THR A 416 -36.03 22.42 13.15
N THR A 417 -34.92 22.76 13.80
CA THR A 417 -33.62 22.08 13.63
C THR A 417 -33.68 20.65 14.16
N TYR A 418 -34.24 20.45 15.34
CA TYR A 418 -34.27 19.17 16.04
C TYR A 418 -35.60 18.40 15.87
N ASN A 419 -36.48 18.82 14.96
CA ASN A 419 -37.82 18.24 14.78
C ASN A 419 -37.83 16.71 14.59
N ARG A 420 -36.74 16.13 14.04
CA ARG A 420 -36.60 14.67 13.90
C ARG A 420 -36.62 13.91 15.23
N LEU A 421 -36.26 14.57 16.34
CA LEU A 421 -36.31 13.98 17.68
C LEU A 421 -37.66 14.13 18.39
N SER A 422 -38.61 14.89 17.85
CA SER A 422 -39.93 15.12 18.47
C SER A 422 -40.63 13.79 18.80
N LYS A 423 -40.86 12.95 17.79
CA LYS A 423 -41.51 11.64 17.95
C LYS A 423 -40.70 10.68 18.84
N PRO A 424 -39.38 10.48 18.65
CA PRO A 424 -38.55 9.67 19.55
C PRO A 424 -38.63 10.05 21.03
N ILE A 425 -38.79 11.34 21.34
CA ILE A 425 -38.92 11.84 22.72
C ILE A 425 -40.39 11.80 23.21
N GLY A 426 -41.34 11.47 22.34
CA GLY A 426 -42.76 11.27 22.66
C GLY A 426 -43.65 12.49 22.38
N PHE A 427 -43.20 13.42 21.56
CA PHE A 427 -43.98 14.58 21.10
C PHE A 427 -44.50 14.34 19.67
N TYR A 428 -45.82 14.25 19.52
CA TYR A 428 -46.46 13.88 18.25
C TYR A 428 -47.09 15.06 17.51
N THR A 429 -47.21 16.22 18.15
CA THR A 429 -47.73 17.45 17.54
C THR A 429 -46.65 18.54 17.52
N VAL A 430 -46.73 19.44 16.53
CA VAL A 430 -45.82 20.58 16.42
C VAL A 430 -45.98 21.52 17.63
N SER A 431 -47.21 21.66 18.13
CA SER A 431 -47.50 22.51 19.29
C SER A 431 -46.83 22.00 20.56
N ASP A 432 -46.94 20.70 20.85
CA ASP A 432 -46.35 20.12 22.06
C ASP A 432 -44.82 20.16 21.99
N TRP A 433 -44.25 19.89 20.81
CA TRP A 433 -42.82 19.97 20.59
C TRP A 433 -42.27 21.40 20.79
N LEU A 434 -42.95 22.40 20.22
CA LEU A 434 -42.55 23.80 20.38
C LEU A 434 -42.67 24.25 21.84
N ALA A 435 -43.72 23.84 22.55
CA ALA A 435 -43.88 24.16 23.97
C ALA A 435 -42.75 23.57 24.84
N PHE A 436 -42.39 22.31 24.58
CA PHE A 436 -41.27 21.65 25.25
C PHE A 436 -39.93 22.37 24.98
N ILE A 437 -39.65 22.70 23.72
CA ILE A 437 -38.43 23.44 23.36
C ILE A 437 -38.42 24.82 24.00
N ARG A 438 -39.52 25.57 23.98
CA ARG A 438 -39.60 26.90 24.61
C ARG A 438 -39.29 26.82 26.10
N GLN A 439 -39.77 25.80 26.81
CA GLN A 439 -39.42 25.57 28.21
C GLN A 439 -37.92 25.31 28.39
N LYS A 440 -37.32 24.45 27.56
CA LYS A 440 -35.88 24.15 27.60
C LYS A 440 -34.99 25.34 27.23
N VAL A 441 -35.50 26.27 26.41
CA VAL A 441 -34.81 27.53 26.10
C VAL A 441 -34.94 28.54 27.26
N LEU A 442 -35.91 28.40 28.15
CA LEU A 442 -36.01 29.24 29.35
C LEU A 442 -35.10 28.75 30.50
N GLU A 443 -35.01 27.43 30.68
CA GLU A 443 -34.08 26.74 31.60
C GLU A 443 -32.62 26.99 31.21
#